data_AF-A0A2R4WK49-F1
#
_entry.id   AF-A0A2R4WK49-F1
#
_cell.length_a   1.000
_cell.length_b   1.000
_cell.length_c   1.000
_cell.angle_alpha   90.00
_cell.angle_beta   90.00
_cell.angle_gamma   90.00
#
_symmetry.space_group_name_H-M   'P 1'
#
loop_
_entity.id
_entity.type
_entity.pdbx_description
1 polymer ?
#
loop_
_entity_poly.entity_id
_entity_poly.type
_entity_poly.pdbx_seq_one_letter_code
_entity_poly.pdbx_strand_id
1 'polypeptide(L)'
;MPSVRGTAPVGDPAFAALKARLVARTGHHYYADKDDLLWERLGRRMRARGVPDPAGYLVLLENSEAEWAALESEITIGETFFFRYAEQFAALRGTILPERIAARGSERRLRIWSAGCSTGPETHSVGIVLHELLGERLPDWRIALTGTDINRDVLAVARRAVYGTWALRTLGAEERARYFRPGPREGTFALRPEFRGLARFEPQNLMSLIDGTASLALTDYDLILCRNVLIYFHPDVVQAMVRALAQRLRPGGWLLLGHAEPNPAFAEFLEPVSLPGTAAYRRPEDGGIPDMSAPPALPEPVPDWAPLLPPMPPAPSPPPPRPLPAKPVPARVATSRPTDTPLATVRALADAGDLEASWQACRAALGRDPTDPRLRYYEGLLARARARPDEAERAFRGALYLDKGFVMAHYHLGLTLIAAGRAEAGRRAVANALRLAAALPAEAELPEGDGLTAAELSGAARPFLGGEAA
;
A
#
# COMPACT_ATOMS: atom_id res chain seq x y z
N MET A 1 23.86 27.96 -10.04
CA MET A 1 22.68 27.52 -9.25
C MET A 1 23.12 26.29 -8.46
N PRO A 2 23.29 26.36 -7.13
CA PRO A 2 23.76 25.22 -6.35
C PRO A 2 22.74 24.09 -6.43
N SER A 3 23.23 22.86 -6.54
CA SER A 3 22.41 21.68 -6.74
C SER A 3 21.60 21.34 -5.49
N VAL A 4 20.27 21.36 -5.57
CA VAL A 4 19.42 20.62 -4.62
C VAL A 4 19.45 19.13 -5.01
N ARG A 5 20.65 18.54 -4.94
CA ARG A 5 20.96 17.11 -4.93
C ARG A 5 21.83 16.89 -3.71
N GLY A 6 21.37 16.09 -2.77
CA GLY A 6 22.09 15.86 -1.51
C GLY A 6 21.14 15.56 -0.36
N THR A 7 21.72 15.37 0.81
CA THR A 7 21.01 15.17 2.07
C THR A 7 20.14 16.37 2.41
N ALA A 8 19.00 16.12 3.03
CA ALA A 8 18.12 17.17 3.53
C ALA A 8 18.88 18.07 4.52
N PRO A 9 18.67 19.39 4.48
CA PRO A 9 19.29 20.31 5.43
C PRO A 9 18.51 20.26 6.75
N VAL A 10 18.60 19.15 7.48
CA VAL A 10 17.83 18.90 8.72
C VAL A 10 18.11 19.97 9.79
N GLY A 11 19.29 20.59 9.76
CA GLY A 11 19.65 21.73 10.63
C GLY A 11 19.17 23.10 10.15
N ASP A 12 18.52 23.21 8.98
CA ASP A 12 17.95 24.46 8.47
C ASP A 12 16.52 24.65 9.03
N PRO A 13 16.27 25.68 9.85
CA PRO A 13 14.93 25.98 10.38
C PRO A 13 13.88 26.17 9.29
N ALA A 14 14.27 26.66 8.10
CA ALA A 14 13.34 26.88 7.00
C ALA A 14 12.88 25.55 6.37
N PHE A 15 13.74 24.53 6.31
CA PHE A 15 13.34 23.19 5.88
C PHE A 15 12.41 22.53 6.90
N ALA A 16 12.70 22.66 8.19
CA ALA A 16 11.83 22.16 9.26
C ALA A 16 10.44 22.81 9.21
N ALA A 17 10.36 24.13 9.04
CA ALA A 17 9.11 24.87 8.88
C ALA A 17 8.34 24.45 7.61
N LEU A 18 9.04 24.24 6.49
CA LEU A 18 8.45 23.76 5.24
C LEU A 18 7.86 22.36 5.38
N LYS A 19 8.59 21.44 6.00
CA LYS A 19 8.13 20.09 6.33
C LYS A 19 6.90 20.14 7.26
N ALA A 20 6.95 20.94 8.32
CA ALA A 20 5.83 21.09 9.25
C ALA A 20 4.58 21.63 8.54
N ARG A 21 4.73 22.63 7.67
CA ARG A 21 3.62 23.20 6.90
C ARG A 21 3.03 22.19 5.91
N LEU A 22 3.87 21.39 5.26
CA LEU A 22 3.44 20.31 4.38
C LEU A 22 2.65 19.24 5.13
N VAL A 23 3.17 18.76 6.27
CA VAL A 23 2.50 17.76 7.13
C VAL A 23 1.18 18.32 7.62
N ALA A 24 1.14 19.56 8.10
CA ALA A 24 -0.09 20.20 8.58
C ALA A 24 -1.16 20.31 7.48
N ARG A 25 -0.77 20.63 6.25
CA ARG A 25 -1.72 20.77 5.13
C ARG A 25 -2.19 19.42 4.61
N THR A 26 -1.29 18.47 4.40
CA THR A 26 -1.58 17.22 3.66
C THR A 26 -1.86 16.02 4.56
N GLY A 27 -1.42 16.08 5.81
CA GLY A 27 -1.43 14.96 6.76
C GLY A 27 -0.38 13.88 6.47
N HIS A 28 0.34 13.95 5.35
CA HIS A 28 1.41 13.02 5.02
C HIS A 28 2.54 13.15 6.04
N HIS A 29 2.79 12.07 6.77
CA HIS A 29 3.83 12.02 7.77
C HIS A 29 5.15 11.56 7.15
N TYR A 30 6.18 12.39 7.31
CA TYR A 30 7.54 12.10 6.86
C TYR A 30 8.43 11.91 8.08
N TYR A 31 8.76 10.65 8.38
CA TYR A 31 9.76 10.32 9.39
C TYR A 31 11.14 10.84 8.97
N ALA A 32 12.06 11.00 9.94
CA ALA A 32 13.40 11.55 9.69
C ALA A 32 14.18 10.77 8.61
N ASP A 33 13.98 9.45 8.52
CA ASP A 33 14.58 8.58 7.50
C ASP A 33 14.03 8.81 6.07
N LYS A 34 13.02 9.67 5.92
CA LYS A 34 12.43 10.08 4.64
C LYS A 34 12.73 11.53 4.26
N ASP A 35 13.49 12.26 5.07
CA ASP A 35 13.77 13.69 4.82
C ASP A 35 14.51 13.92 3.51
N ASP A 36 15.46 13.06 3.15
CA ASP A 36 16.18 13.15 1.87
C ASP A 36 15.24 12.98 0.66
N LEU A 37 14.28 12.06 0.75
CA LEU A 37 13.29 11.84 -0.31
C LEU A 37 12.34 13.03 -0.45
N LEU A 38 11.90 13.58 0.69
CA LEU A 38 11.08 14.79 0.71
C LEU A 38 11.86 15.98 0.14
N TRP A 39 13.13 16.13 0.53
CA TRP A 39 14.02 17.17 0.05
C TRP A 39 14.26 17.10 -1.45
N GLU A 40 14.43 15.90 -2.01
CA GLU A 40 14.59 15.71 -3.45
C GLU A 40 13.35 16.21 -4.24
N ARG A 41 12.15 15.89 -3.73
CA ARG A 41 10.86 16.32 -4.29
C ARG A 41 10.66 17.83 -4.19
N LEU A 42 10.90 18.41 -3.00
CA LEU A 42 10.87 19.86 -2.78
C LEU A 42 11.89 20.56 -3.68
N GLY A 43 13.10 20.03 -3.79
CA GLY A 43 14.16 20.53 -4.65
C GLY A 43 13.79 20.55 -6.14
N ARG A 44 13.03 19.56 -6.63
CA ARG A 44 12.48 19.58 -8.00
C ARG A 44 11.52 20.75 -8.20
N ARG A 45 10.59 20.97 -7.26
CA ARG A 45 9.64 22.08 -7.32
C ARG A 45 10.32 23.45 -7.23
N MET A 46 11.20 23.62 -6.27
CA MET A 46 12.02 24.83 -6.10
C MET A 46 12.78 25.20 -7.38
N ARG A 47 13.44 24.22 -8.02
CA ARG A 47 14.10 24.43 -9.33
C ARG A 47 13.13 24.82 -10.43
N ALA A 48 11.97 24.18 -10.51
CA ALA A 48 10.95 24.50 -11.51
C ALA A 48 10.40 25.94 -11.37
N ARG A 49 10.48 26.52 -10.16
CA ARG A 49 10.06 27.88 -9.85
C ARG A 49 11.21 28.89 -9.74
N GLY A 50 12.46 28.46 -9.92
CA GLY A 50 13.63 29.32 -9.78
C GLY A 50 13.88 29.81 -8.35
N VAL A 51 13.35 29.11 -7.34
CA VAL A 51 13.50 29.45 -5.93
C VAL A 51 14.72 28.73 -5.36
N PRO A 52 15.69 29.45 -4.75
CA PRO A 52 16.97 28.85 -4.37
C PRO A 52 16.97 28.16 -3.00
N ASP A 53 16.06 28.51 -2.09
CA ASP A 53 16.09 28.08 -0.69
C ASP A 53 14.67 27.78 -0.12
N PRO A 54 14.58 27.03 1.00
CA PRO A 54 13.30 26.63 1.58
C PRO A 54 12.45 27.81 2.08
N ALA A 55 13.10 28.88 2.56
CA ALA A 55 12.43 30.06 3.08
C ALA A 55 11.67 30.81 1.97
N GLY A 56 12.32 31.03 0.83
CA GLY A 56 11.67 31.61 -0.35
C GLY A 56 10.56 30.70 -0.89
N TYR A 57 10.70 29.38 -0.75
CA TYR A 57 9.68 28.44 -1.21
C TYR A 57 8.46 28.43 -0.30
N LEU A 58 8.63 28.59 1.01
CA LEU A 58 7.55 28.82 1.97
C LEU A 58 6.73 30.07 1.61
N VAL A 59 7.39 31.20 1.36
CA VAL A 59 6.72 32.45 0.95
C VAL A 59 5.95 32.26 -0.35
N LEU A 60 6.51 31.51 -1.32
CA LEU A 60 5.81 31.20 -2.56
C LEU A 60 4.53 30.38 -2.29
N LEU A 61 4.62 29.35 -1.45
CA LEU A 61 3.48 28.50 -1.09
C LEU A 61 2.38 29.27 -0.35
N GLU A 62 2.72 30.24 0.50
CA GLU A 62 1.73 31.10 1.18
C GLU A 62 0.88 31.91 0.20
N ASN A 63 1.45 32.25 -0.96
CA ASN A 63 0.82 33.13 -1.94
C ASN A 63 0.33 32.40 -3.20
N SER A 64 0.45 31.06 -3.26
CA SER A 64 0.15 30.30 -4.49
C SER A 64 -0.48 28.94 -4.22
N GLU A 65 -1.82 28.88 -4.30
CA GLU A 65 -2.57 27.62 -4.35
C GLU A 65 -2.23 26.77 -5.57
N ALA A 66 -1.82 27.39 -6.69
CA ALA A 66 -1.36 26.67 -7.87
C ALA A 66 -0.04 25.92 -7.60
N GLU A 67 0.89 26.53 -6.86
CA GLU A 67 2.13 25.84 -6.48
C GLU A 67 1.86 24.74 -5.44
N TRP A 68 0.92 24.95 -4.51
CA TRP A 68 0.46 23.88 -3.62
C TRP A 68 -0.04 22.67 -4.39
N ALA A 69 -0.93 22.85 -5.37
CA ALA A 69 -1.43 21.76 -6.17
C ALA A 69 -0.30 21.01 -6.92
N ALA A 70 0.69 21.75 -7.43
CA ALA A 70 1.82 21.15 -8.12
C ALA A 70 2.77 20.39 -7.17
N LEU A 71 2.96 20.88 -5.95
CA LEU A 71 3.70 20.20 -4.90
C LEU A 71 2.98 18.92 -4.46
N GLU A 72 1.67 19.00 -4.20
CA GLU A 72 0.82 17.84 -3.86
C GLU A 72 0.93 16.75 -4.93
N SER A 73 1.00 17.12 -6.22
CA SER A 73 1.23 16.15 -7.29
C SER A 73 2.61 15.52 -7.29
N GLU A 74 3.64 16.21 -6.82
CA GLU A 74 5.01 15.69 -6.74
C GLU A 74 5.20 14.73 -5.56
N ILE A 75 4.45 14.94 -4.47
CA ILE A 75 4.65 14.19 -3.22
C ILE A 75 3.70 13.00 -3.03
N THR A 76 2.62 12.92 -3.80
CA THR A 76 1.67 11.80 -3.74
C THR A 76 2.19 10.59 -4.52
N ILE A 77 2.02 9.38 -3.96
CA ILE A 77 2.34 8.12 -4.64
C ILE A 77 1.02 7.48 -5.07
N GLY A 78 0.78 7.43 -6.37
CA GLY A 78 -0.54 7.12 -6.94
C GLY A 78 -0.69 5.72 -7.53
N GLU A 79 0.00 4.69 -7.02
CA GLU A 79 -0.15 3.35 -7.60
C GLU A 79 -1.57 2.80 -7.37
N THR A 80 -2.29 2.53 -8.47
CA THR A 80 -3.63 1.97 -8.46
C THR A 80 -3.91 1.23 -9.76
N PHE A 81 -4.80 0.25 -9.71
CA PHE A 81 -5.19 -0.59 -10.85
C PHE A 81 -6.59 -1.17 -10.64
N PHE A 82 -7.23 -1.57 -11.74
CA PHE A 82 -8.59 -2.08 -11.72
C PHE A 82 -8.66 -3.35 -10.88
N PHE A 83 -9.70 -3.46 -10.06
CA PHE A 83 -9.93 -4.64 -9.21
C PHE A 83 -8.71 -5.02 -8.34
N ARG A 84 -7.96 -4.01 -7.88
CA ARG A 84 -6.83 -4.20 -6.94
C ARG A 84 -7.32 -4.94 -5.70
N TYR A 85 -6.61 -6.00 -5.31
CA TYR A 85 -6.98 -6.94 -4.26
C TYR A 85 -8.30 -7.67 -4.53
N ALA A 86 -8.21 -8.86 -5.12
CA ALA A 86 -9.35 -9.61 -5.65
C ALA A 86 -10.37 -9.97 -4.55
N GLU A 87 -9.89 -10.35 -3.39
CA GLU A 87 -10.65 -10.67 -2.17
C GLU A 87 -11.54 -9.52 -1.70
N GLN A 88 -11.06 -8.28 -1.76
CA GLN A 88 -11.84 -7.10 -1.39
C GLN A 88 -12.92 -6.79 -2.43
N PHE A 89 -12.65 -7.00 -3.71
CA PHE A 89 -13.68 -6.89 -4.74
C PHE A 89 -14.66 -8.07 -4.73
N ALA A 90 -14.23 -9.26 -4.30
CA ALA A 90 -15.12 -10.39 -4.05
C ALA A 90 -16.09 -10.07 -2.90
N ALA A 91 -15.59 -9.48 -1.80
CA ALA A 91 -16.41 -8.97 -0.70
C ALA A 91 -17.42 -7.89 -1.15
N LEU A 92 -16.98 -6.93 -1.99
CA LEU A 92 -17.86 -5.92 -2.56
C LEU A 92 -18.97 -6.54 -3.42
N ARG A 93 -18.61 -7.48 -4.30
CA ARG A 93 -19.52 -8.15 -5.25
C ARG A 93 -20.50 -9.09 -4.56
N GLY A 94 -20.02 -9.89 -3.60
CA GLY A 94 -20.78 -10.99 -3.00
C GLY A 94 -21.54 -10.63 -1.72
N THR A 95 -21.15 -9.54 -1.03
CA THR A 95 -21.70 -9.24 0.30
C THR A 95 -22.07 -7.77 0.43
N ILE A 96 -21.09 -6.86 0.40
CA ILE A 96 -21.28 -5.46 0.83
C ILE A 96 -22.28 -4.72 -0.07
N LEU A 97 -22.07 -4.71 -1.39
CA LEU A 97 -22.96 -3.99 -2.30
C LEU A 97 -24.34 -4.66 -2.42
N PRO A 98 -24.47 -6.00 -2.55
CA PRO A 98 -25.78 -6.65 -2.52
C PRO A 98 -26.60 -6.33 -1.27
N GLU A 99 -25.97 -6.36 -0.09
CA GLU A 99 -26.63 -6.02 1.17
C GLU A 99 -27.12 -4.58 1.18
N ARG A 100 -26.28 -3.62 0.74
CA ARG A 100 -26.67 -2.21 0.69
C ARG A 100 -27.73 -1.93 -0.37
N ILE A 101 -27.68 -2.61 -1.52
CA ILE A 101 -28.74 -2.56 -2.54
C ILE A 101 -30.06 -3.10 -1.95
N ALA A 102 -30.05 -4.20 -1.21
CA ALA A 102 -31.26 -4.73 -0.59
C ALA A 102 -31.82 -3.77 0.46
N ALA A 103 -30.98 -3.28 1.37
CA ALA A 103 -31.37 -2.34 2.42
C ALA A 103 -31.96 -1.03 1.88
N ARG A 104 -31.50 -0.58 0.71
CA ARG A 104 -31.96 0.66 0.07
C ARG A 104 -32.97 0.44 -1.06
N GLY A 105 -33.53 -0.76 -1.17
CA GLY A 105 -34.43 -1.12 -2.27
C GLY A 105 -35.71 -0.28 -2.37
N SER A 106 -36.20 0.25 -1.24
CA SER A 106 -37.38 1.13 -1.19
C SER A 106 -37.06 2.55 -1.70
N GLU A 107 -35.94 3.12 -1.27
CA GLU A 107 -35.50 4.47 -1.66
C GLU A 107 -34.79 4.50 -3.03
N ARG A 108 -34.24 3.35 -3.46
CA ARG A 108 -33.43 3.17 -4.67
C ARG A 108 -32.31 4.21 -4.79
N ARG A 109 -31.67 4.54 -3.66
CA ARG A 109 -30.59 5.53 -3.58
C ARG A 109 -29.38 4.95 -2.87
N LEU A 110 -28.21 5.08 -3.50
CA LEU A 110 -26.92 4.69 -2.93
C LEU A 110 -25.94 5.85 -2.99
N ARG A 111 -25.22 6.09 -1.90
CA ARG A 111 -24.10 7.03 -1.83
C ARG A 111 -22.83 6.26 -1.50
N ILE A 112 -21.85 6.32 -2.39
CA ILE A 112 -20.59 5.59 -2.28
C ILE A 112 -19.43 6.57 -2.46
N TRP A 113 -18.43 6.49 -1.59
CA TRP A 113 -17.24 7.34 -1.63
C TRP A 113 -15.98 6.50 -1.70
N SER A 114 -15.15 6.73 -2.72
CA SER A 114 -13.77 6.24 -2.80
C SER A 114 -12.83 7.40 -2.46
N ALA A 115 -12.37 7.41 -1.20
CA ALA A 115 -11.49 8.41 -0.61
C ALA A 115 -10.02 8.05 -0.91
N GLY A 116 -9.32 8.95 -1.64
CA GLY A 116 -7.97 8.69 -2.16
C GLY A 116 -7.99 7.84 -3.43
N CYS A 117 -8.84 8.21 -4.39
CA CYS A 117 -9.11 7.41 -5.58
C CYS A 117 -7.98 7.39 -6.62
N SER A 118 -6.93 8.21 -6.46
CA SER A 118 -5.81 8.36 -7.39
C SER A 118 -6.30 8.58 -8.82
N THR A 119 -5.82 7.80 -9.79
CA THR A 119 -6.18 7.91 -11.22
C THR A 119 -7.55 7.30 -11.54
N GLY A 120 -8.33 6.86 -10.55
CA GLY A 120 -9.71 6.41 -10.69
C GLY A 120 -10.01 4.91 -10.88
N PRO A 121 -9.06 3.97 -11.09
CA PRO A 121 -9.39 2.55 -11.24
C PRO A 121 -10.27 1.95 -10.15
N GLU A 122 -10.04 2.29 -8.88
CA GLU A 122 -10.88 1.79 -7.78
C GLU A 122 -12.34 2.25 -7.93
N THR A 123 -12.55 3.55 -8.09
CA THR A 123 -13.89 4.13 -8.24
C THR A 123 -14.60 3.54 -9.46
N HIS A 124 -13.90 3.43 -10.60
CA HIS A 124 -14.47 2.83 -11.80
C HIS A 124 -14.77 1.34 -11.64
N SER A 125 -13.91 0.58 -10.94
CA SER A 125 -14.18 -0.82 -10.62
C SER A 125 -15.45 -0.98 -9.77
N VAL A 126 -15.67 -0.12 -8.78
CA VAL A 126 -16.95 -0.12 -8.03
C VAL A 126 -18.12 0.18 -8.97
N GLY A 127 -17.97 1.13 -9.90
CA GLY A 127 -18.99 1.44 -10.89
C GLY A 127 -19.33 0.26 -11.81
N ILE A 128 -18.32 -0.49 -12.25
CA ILE A 128 -18.49 -1.72 -13.02
C ILE A 128 -19.28 -2.76 -12.20
N VAL A 129 -18.91 -2.98 -10.92
CA VAL A 129 -19.62 -3.92 -10.04
C VAL A 129 -21.09 -3.54 -9.88
N LEU A 130 -21.40 -2.26 -9.69
CA LEU A 130 -22.78 -1.79 -9.58
C LEU A 130 -23.58 -2.04 -10.85
N HIS A 131 -22.96 -1.82 -12.01
CA HIS A 131 -23.58 -2.11 -13.31
C HIS A 131 -23.88 -3.60 -13.47
N GLU A 132 -22.99 -4.47 -13.02
CA GLU A 132 -23.20 -5.92 -13.04
C GLU A 132 -24.30 -6.37 -12.07
N LEU A 133 -24.35 -5.82 -10.85
CA LEU A 133 -25.33 -6.21 -9.82
C LEU A 133 -26.75 -5.66 -10.08
N LEU A 134 -26.86 -4.45 -10.63
CA LEU A 134 -28.15 -3.82 -10.88
C LEU A 134 -28.70 -4.16 -12.26
N GLY A 135 -27.83 -4.39 -13.26
CA GLY A 135 -28.22 -4.74 -14.61
C GLY A 135 -29.24 -3.75 -15.19
N GLU A 136 -30.35 -4.27 -15.71
CA GLU A 136 -31.44 -3.46 -16.28
C GLU A 136 -32.13 -2.53 -15.26
N ARG A 137 -31.96 -2.79 -13.96
CA ARG A 137 -32.52 -1.93 -12.90
C ARG A 137 -31.66 -0.69 -12.66
N LEU A 138 -30.43 -0.61 -13.16
CA LEU A 138 -29.52 0.50 -12.90
C LEU A 138 -30.15 1.90 -13.14
N PRO A 139 -30.94 2.14 -14.21
CA PRO A 139 -31.59 3.43 -14.44
C PRO A 139 -32.63 3.82 -13.38
N ASP A 140 -33.18 2.86 -12.65
CA ASP A 140 -34.13 3.10 -11.56
C ASP A 140 -33.44 3.58 -10.27
N TRP A 141 -32.11 3.51 -10.21
CA TRP A 141 -31.32 3.84 -9.02
C TRP A 141 -30.67 5.20 -9.12
N ARG A 142 -30.77 5.98 -8.04
CA ARG A 142 -30.01 7.21 -7.85
C ARG A 142 -28.68 6.89 -7.15
N ILE A 143 -27.64 6.69 -7.94
CA ILE A 143 -26.30 6.36 -7.43
C ILE A 143 -25.43 7.61 -7.44
N ALA A 144 -24.88 7.96 -6.28
CA ALA A 144 -23.82 8.95 -6.14
C ALA A 144 -22.51 8.23 -5.82
N LEU A 145 -21.75 7.88 -6.85
CA LEU A 145 -20.42 7.28 -6.73
C LEU A 145 -19.36 8.37 -6.92
N THR A 146 -18.70 8.75 -5.83
CA THR A 146 -17.72 9.86 -5.83
C THR A 146 -16.33 9.33 -5.52
N GLY A 147 -15.37 9.56 -6.40
CA GLY A 147 -13.95 9.38 -6.14
C GLY A 147 -13.34 10.73 -5.78
N THR A 148 -12.59 10.80 -4.68
CA THR A 148 -11.90 12.04 -4.31
C THR A 148 -10.41 11.83 -4.11
N ASP A 149 -9.61 12.85 -4.39
CA ASP A 149 -8.17 12.83 -4.17
C ASP A 149 -7.66 14.25 -3.90
N ILE A 150 -6.51 14.38 -3.24
CA ILE A 150 -5.84 15.67 -3.06
C ILE A 150 -5.15 16.09 -4.37
N ASN A 151 -4.63 15.13 -5.14
CA ASN A 151 -3.91 15.39 -6.37
C ASN A 151 -4.89 15.64 -7.54
N ARG A 152 -4.90 16.89 -8.04
CA ARG A 152 -5.80 17.31 -9.12
C ARG A 152 -5.44 16.70 -10.48
N ASP A 153 -4.18 16.37 -10.71
CA ASP A 153 -3.69 15.83 -11.98
C ASP A 153 -4.15 14.38 -12.18
N VAL A 154 -4.12 13.57 -11.11
CA VAL A 154 -4.65 12.20 -11.15
C VAL A 154 -6.17 12.19 -11.30
N LEU A 155 -6.90 13.15 -10.72
CA LEU A 155 -8.34 13.31 -10.96
C LEU A 155 -8.65 13.64 -12.42
N ALA A 156 -7.78 14.39 -13.11
CA ALA A 156 -7.95 14.63 -14.55
C ALA A 156 -7.80 13.31 -15.35
N VAL A 157 -6.89 12.42 -14.94
CA VAL A 157 -6.78 11.06 -15.52
C VAL A 157 -8.05 10.25 -15.22
N ALA A 158 -8.53 10.27 -13.99
CA ALA A 158 -9.74 9.57 -13.55
C ALA A 158 -10.98 9.96 -14.35
N ARG A 159 -11.17 11.27 -14.59
CA ARG A 159 -12.25 11.80 -15.43
C ARG A 159 -12.11 11.40 -16.90
N ARG A 160 -10.88 11.33 -17.44
CA ARG A 160 -10.66 10.87 -18.82
C ARG A 160 -10.96 9.37 -18.95
N ALA A 161 -10.61 8.59 -17.93
CA ALA A 161 -10.74 7.14 -17.88
C ALA A 161 -10.03 6.43 -19.06
N VAL A 162 -8.82 6.89 -19.38
CA VAL A 162 -7.94 6.31 -20.40
C VAL A 162 -6.66 5.83 -19.70
N TYR A 163 -6.34 4.55 -19.87
CA TYR A 163 -5.33 3.86 -19.09
C TYR A 163 -4.39 3.04 -19.97
N GLY A 164 -3.15 2.80 -19.50
CA GLY A 164 -2.23 1.84 -20.10
C GLY A 164 -2.47 0.41 -19.61
N THR A 165 -1.74 -0.55 -20.19
CA THR A 165 -1.81 -1.98 -19.83
C THR A 165 -1.60 -2.24 -18.34
N TRP A 166 -0.68 -1.52 -17.69
CA TRP A 166 -0.35 -1.69 -16.27
C TRP A 166 -1.55 -1.52 -15.33
N ALA A 167 -2.44 -0.56 -15.60
CA ALA A 167 -3.63 -0.32 -14.78
C ALA A 167 -4.67 -1.42 -14.94
N LEU A 168 -4.59 -2.23 -16.01
CA LEU A 168 -5.51 -3.30 -16.35
C LEU A 168 -4.87 -4.69 -16.15
N ARG A 169 -3.72 -4.78 -15.47
CA ARG A 169 -2.91 -6.01 -15.36
C ARG A 169 -3.62 -7.21 -14.71
N THR A 170 -4.65 -6.94 -13.92
CA THR A 170 -5.51 -7.94 -13.26
C THR A 170 -6.65 -8.44 -14.14
N LEU A 171 -6.93 -7.77 -15.26
CA LEU A 171 -8.05 -8.10 -16.13
C LEU A 171 -7.64 -9.09 -17.21
N GLY A 172 -8.43 -10.16 -17.34
CA GLY A 172 -8.33 -11.07 -18.47
C GLY A 172 -8.66 -10.38 -19.81
N ALA A 173 -8.33 -11.03 -20.92
CA ALA A 173 -8.59 -10.48 -22.25
C ALA A 173 -10.09 -10.22 -22.50
N GLU A 174 -10.94 -11.11 -22.03
CA GLU A 174 -12.41 -11.00 -22.15
C GLU A 174 -12.98 -9.85 -21.32
N GLU A 175 -12.60 -9.76 -20.05
CA GLU A 175 -13.04 -8.66 -19.17
C GLU A 175 -12.55 -7.30 -19.68
N ARG A 176 -11.31 -7.24 -20.17
CA ARG A 176 -10.77 -6.03 -20.78
C ARG A 176 -11.58 -5.63 -22.02
N ALA A 177 -11.93 -6.57 -22.90
CA ALA A 177 -12.77 -6.30 -24.06
C ALA A 177 -14.20 -5.89 -23.68
N ARG A 178 -14.72 -6.44 -22.57
CA ARG A 178 -16.03 -6.13 -22.02
C ARG A 178 -16.10 -4.71 -21.45
N TYR A 179 -15.12 -4.29 -20.65
CA TYR A 179 -15.18 -2.99 -19.96
C TYR A 179 -14.53 -1.84 -20.72
N PHE A 180 -13.60 -2.13 -21.63
CA PHE A 180 -12.81 -1.12 -22.33
C PHE A 180 -12.96 -1.22 -23.85
N ARG A 181 -12.63 -0.11 -24.51
CA ARG A 181 -12.38 -0.02 -25.95
C ARG A 181 -10.96 0.49 -26.19
N PRO A 182 -10.39 0.31 -27.40
CA PRO A 182 -9.12 0.93 -27.75
C PRO A 182 -9.15 2.44 -27.46
N GLY A 183 -8.08 2.92 -26.81
CA GLY A 183 -7.92 4.33 -26.47
C GLY A 183 -7.41 5.17 -27.65
N PRO A 184 -7.25 6.50 -27.45
CA PRO A 184 -6.83 7.42 -28.49
C PRO A 184 -5.36 7.25 -28.92
N ARG A 185 -4.56 6.52 -28.14
CA ARG A 185 -3.16 6.20 -28.45
C ARG A 185 -2.97 4.69 -28.43
N GLU A 186 -2.04 4.21 -29.25
CA GLU A 186 -1.65 2.80 -29.23
C GLU A 186 -1.23 2.36 -27.82
N GLY A 187 -1.62 1.14 -27.42
CA GLY A 187 -1.36 0.61 -26.09
C GLY A 187 -2.22 1.20 -24.95
N THR A 188 -3.17 2.09 -25.27
CA THR A 188 -4.11 2.65 -24.28
C THR A 188 -5.53 2.09 -24.43
N PHE A 189 -6.28 2.09 -23.34
CA PHE A 189 -7.63 1.57 -23.21
C PHE A 189 -8.53 2.64 -22.60
N ALA A 190 -9.64 2.95 -23.25
CA ALA A 190 -10.66 3.87 -22.74
C ALA A 190 -11.79 3.06 -22.10
N LEU A 191 -12.15 3.38 -20.86
CA LEU A 191 -13.31 2.79 -20.20
C LEU A 191 -14.57 3.13 -21.01
N ARG A 192 -15.44 2.15 -21.23
CA ARG A 192 -16.65 2.37 -22.01
C ARG A 192 -17.60 3.37 -21.32
N PRO A 193 -18.33 4.22 -22.07
CA PRO A 193 -19.13 5.31 -21.51
C PRO A 193 -20.15 4.88 -20.45
N GLU A 194 -20.75 3.71 -20.60
CA GLU A 194 -21.74 3.14 -19.68
C GLU A 194 -21.19 2.91 -18.27
N PHE A 195 -19.92 2.53 -18.13
CA PHE A 195 -19.26 2.39 -16.83
C PHE A 195 -18.70 3.72 -16.34
N ARG A 196 -18.17 4.53 -17.26
CA ARG A 196 -17.57 5.83 -16.95
C ARG A 196 -18.58 6.82 -16.38
N GLY A 197 -19.82 6.81 -16.90
CA GLY A 197 -20.85 7.81 -16.57
C GLY A 197 -21.34 7.78 -15.12
N LEU A 198 -21.07 6.70 -14.38
CA LEU A 198 -21.54 6.53 -13.02
C LEU A 198 -20.67 7.25 -11.98
N ALA A 199 -19.38 7.42 -12.25
CA ALA A 199 -18.41 7.99 -11.32
C ALA A 199 -18.24 9.50 -11.50
N ARG A 200 -18.21 10.23 -10.38
CA ARG A 200 -17.83 11.66 -10.31
C ARG A 200 -16.53 11.81 -9.54
N PHE A 201 -15.73 12.79 -9.92
CA PHE A 201 -14.40 13.02 -9.36
C PHE A 201 -14.24 14.45 -8.86
N GLU A 202 -13.88 14.60 -7.59
CA GLU A 202 -13.79 15.90 -6.91
C GLU A 202 -12.50 16.01 -6.09
N PRO A 203 -11.86 17.19 -6.05
CA PRO A 203 -10.72 17.41 -5.16
C PRO A 203 -11.20 17.38 -3.71
N GLN A 204 -10.55 16.59 -2.86
CA GLN A 204 -10.81 16.56 -1.43
C GLN A 204 -9.55 16.20 -0.67
N ASN A 205 -9.22 17.03 0.31
CA ASN A 205 -8.19 16.71 1.29
C ASN A 205 -8.83 16.03 2.50
N LEU A 206 -8.38 14.82 2.86
CA LEU A 206 -8.95 14.09 3.99
C LEU A 206 -8.66 14.76 5.35
N MET A 207 -7.64 15.59 5.44
CA MET A 207 -7.39 16.40 6.66
C MET A 207 -8.56 17.34 6.98
N SER A 208 -9.28 17.80 5.95
CA SER A 208 -10.46 18.65 6.14
C SER A 208 -11.55 17.99 6.99
N LEU A 209 -11.56 16.65 7.05
CA LEU A 209 -12.54 15.89 7.83
C LEU A 209 -12.34 16.03 9.33
N ILE A 210 -11.11 16.31 9.77
CA ILE A 210 -10.72 16.36 11.18
C ILE A 210 -10.40 17.79 11.66
N ASP A 211 -10.12 18.73 10.75
CA ASP A 211 -9.93 20.14 11.09
C ASP A 211 -11.24 20.97 11.07
N GLY A 212 -12.36 20.33 10.70
CA GLY A 212 -13.70 20.95 10.70
C GLY A 212 -14.02 21.78 9.44
N THR A 213 -13.16 21.78 8.43
CA THR A 213 -13.37 22.57 7.19
C THR A 213 -14.07 21.79 6.07
N ALA A 214 -14.27 20.47 6.25
CA ALA A 214 -14.96 19.64 5.27
C ALA A 214 -16.40 20.10 5.01
N SER A 215 -16.86 19.93 3.77
CA SER A 215 -18.24 20.20 3.39
C SER A 215 -19.23 19.37 4.21
N LEU A 216 -20.27 20.04 4.73
CA LEU A 216 -21.40 19.40 5.42
C LEU A 216 -22.19 18.45 4.50
N ALA A 217 -21.99 18.51 3.18
CA ALA A 217 -22.63 17.60 2.23
C ALA A 217 -22.01 16.18 2.23
N LEU A 218 -20.83 16.01 2.82
CA LEU A 218 -20.13 14.72 2.96
C LEU A 218 -20.72 13.92 4.12
N THR A 219 -21.94 13.42 3.95
CA THR A 219 -22.65 12.59 4.92
C THR A 219 -23.51 11.54 4.21
N ASP A 220 -24.12 10.66 4.98
CA ASP A 220 -25.10 9.68 4.54
C ASP A 220 -24.59 8.65 3.52
N TYR A 221 -23.33 8.23 3.62
CA TYR A 221 -22.75 7.21 2.75
C TYR A 221 -23.17 5.79 3.13
N ASP A 222 -23.54 4.98 2.15
CA ASP A 222 -23.81 3.55 2.33
C ASP A 222 -22.51 2.72 2.33
N LEU A 223 -21.49 3.21 1.62
CA LEU A 223 -20.15 2.63 1.55
C LEU A 223 -19.09 3.73 1.40
N ILE A 224 -18.03 3.63 2.19
CA ILE A 224 -16.79 4.39 2.02
C ILE A 224 -15.65 3.39 1.79
N LEU A 225 -14.86 3.60 0.74
CA LEU A 225 -13.58 2.95 0.50
C LEU A 225 -12.49 3.97 0.81
N CYS A 226 -11.53 3.62 1.67
CA CYS A 226 -10.35 4.43 1.93
C CYS A 226 -9.15 3.48 2.03
N ARG A 227 -8.65 3.06 0.86
CA ARG A 227 -7.73 1.93 0.73
C ARG A 227 -6.35 2.40 0.28
N ASN A 228 -5.31 2.00 1.02
CA ASN A 228 -3.91 2.36 0.74
C ASN A 228 -3.64 3.88 0.78
N VAL A 229 -4.36 4.58 1.66
CA VAL A 229 -4.24 6.02 1.88
C VAL A 229 -3.73 6.29 3.30
N LEU A 230 -4.27 5.57 4.29
CA LEU A 230 -3.98 5.79 5.71
C LEU A 230 -2.52 5.47 6.06
N ILE A 231 -1.86 4.62 5.27
CA ILE A 231 -0.43 4.27 5.41
C ILE A 231 0.53 5.47 5.33
N TYR A 232 0.08 6.63 4.83
CA TYR A 232 0.88 7.85 4.75
C TYR A 232 0.71 8.78 5.96
N PHE A 233 -0.18 8.48 6.89
CA PHE A 233 -0.53 9.36 8.00
C PHE A 233 0.05 8.86 9.33
N HIS A 234 0.25 9.78 10.28
CA HIS A 234 0.63 9.41 11.64
C HIS A 234 -0.50 8.60 12.32
N PRO A 235 -0.21 7.58 13.15
CA PRO A 235 -1.24 6.76 13.80
C PRO A 235 -2.37 7.54 14.50
N ASP A 236 -2.05 8.64 15.19
CA ASP A 236 -3.06 9.49 15.85
C ASP A 236 -4.01 10.15 14.86
N VAL A 237 -3.48 10.61 13.72
CA VAL A 237 -4.27 11.21 12.63
C VAL A 237 -5.13 10.14 11.96
N VAL A 238 -4.61 8.92 11.80
CA VAL A 238 -5.37 7.78 11.24
C VAL A 238 -6.62 7.49 12.08
N GLN A 239 -6.49 7.41 13.40
CA GLN A 239 -7.64 7.11 14.27
C GLN A 239 -8.71 8.21 14.19
N ALA A 240 -8.30 9.48 14.23
CA ALA A 240 -9.21 10.61 14.06
C ALA A 240 -9.91 10.61 12.70
N MET A 241 -9.15 10.33 11.62
CA MET A 241 -9.67 10.28 10.26
C MET A 241 -10.65 9.12 10.06
N VAL A 242 -10.35 7.92 10.56
CA VAL A 242 -11.27 6.77 10.48
C VAL A 242 -12.55 7.03 11.26
N ARG A 243 -12.47 7.67 12.43
CA ARG A 243 -13.66 8.13 13.18
C ARG A 243 -14.48 9.13 12.38
N ALA A 244 -13.83 10.12 11.76
CA ALA A 244 -14.49 11.11 10.92
C ALA A 244 -15.15 10.48 9.68
N LEU A 245 -14.54 9.47 9.06
CA LEU A 245 -15.16 8.70 7.96
C LEU A 245 -16.38 7.92 8.47
N ALA A 246 -16.25 7.25 9.63
CA ALA A 246 -17.33 6.48 10.23
C ALA A 246 -18.58 7.35 10.53
N GLN A 247 -18.39 8.56 11.03
CA GLN A 247 -19.48 9.52 11.29
C GLN A 247 -20.30 9.87 10.04
N ARG A 248 -19.70 9.72 8.85
CA ARG A 248 -20.31 10.05 7.55
C ARG A 248 -20.99 8.86 6.89
N LEU A 249 -20.83 7.65 7.44
CA LEU A 249 -21.61 6.48 7.04
C LEU A 249 -23.03 6.58 7.57
N ARG A 250 -24.00 6.00 6.89
CA ARG A 250 -25.31 5.72 7.49
C ARG A 250 -25.17 4.60 8.55
N PRO A 251 -26.10 4.49 9.51
CA PRO A 251 -26.24 3.26 10.29
C PRO A 251 -26.27 2.03 9.37
N GLY A 252 -25.52 0.99 9.72
CA GLY A 252 -25.31 -0.20 8.87
C GLY A 252 -24.45 0.03 7.62
N GLY A 253 -23.91 1.24 7.41
CA GLY A 253 -23.01 1.56 6.31
C GLY A 253 -21.63 0.93 6.48
N TRP A 254 -20.94 0.72 5.36
CA TRP A 254 -19.68 -0.02 5.33
C TRP A 254 -18.46 0.88 5.12
N LEU A 255 -17.37 0.61 5.82
CA LEU A 255 -16.03 1.16 5.58
C LEU A 255 -15.09 0.03 5.17
N LEU A 256 -14.48 0.17 4.00
CA LEU A 256 -13.47 -0.75 3.50
C LEU A 256 -12.10 -0.07 3.45
N LEU A 257 -11.15 -0.60 4.21
CA LEU A 257 -9.76 -0.13 4.29
C LEU A 257 -8.83 -1.09 3.52
N GLY A 258 -7.61 -0.64 3.19
CA GLY A 258 -6.59 -1.47 2.55
C GLY A 258 -5.99 -2.48 3.53
N HIS A 259 -5.39 -3.55 3.05
CA HIS A 259 -4.92 -4.69 3.87
C HIS A 259 -4.01 -4.37 5.06
N ALA A 260 -3.19 -3.31 4.96
CA ALA A 260 -2.23 -2.93 6.01
C ALA A 260 -2.78 -1.86 6.97
N GLU A 261 -4.05 -1.48 6.82
CA GLU A 261 -4.67 -0.36 7.52
C GLU A 261 -5.65 -0.74 8.65
N PRO A 262 -6.15 -2.00 8.81
CA PRO A 262 -6.93 -2.38 9.97
C PRO A 262 -6.17 -2.14 11.28
N ASN A 263 -6.86 -1.53 12.24
CA ASN A 263 -6.36 -1.29 13.58
C ASN A 263 -7.40 -1.79 14.60
N PRO A 264 -7.00 -2.57 15.62
CA PRO A 264 -7.91 -3.00 16.69
C PRO A 264 -8.67 -1.85 17.37
N ALA A 265 -8.06 -0.67 17.47
CA ALA A 265 -8.69 0.52 18.07
C ALA A 265 -9.95 0.99 17.33
N PHE A 266 -10.14 0.62 16.06
CA PHE A 266 -11.35 0.96 15.32
C PHE A 266 -12.58 0.20 15.83
N ALA A 267 -12.37 -0.96 16.47
CA ALA A 267 -13.45 -1.76 17.06
C ALA A 267 -14.16 -1.04 18.23
N GLU A 268 -13.58 0.04 18.76
CA GLU A 268 -14.22 0.87 19.79
C GLU A 268 -15.44 1.65 19.27
N PHE A 269 -15.54 1.88 17.96
CA PHE A 269 -16.61 2.70 17.37
C PHE A 269 -17.14 2.19 16.02
N LEU A 270 -16.57 1.12 15.49
CA LEU A 270 -17.03 0.39 14.31
C LEU A 270 -17.12 -1.10 14.63
N GLU A 271 -18.05 -1.80 14.01
CA GLU A 271 -18.14 -3.25 14.08
C GLU A 271 -17.19 -3.88 13.05
N PRO A 272 -16.12 -4.59 13.44
CA PRO A 272 -15.28 -5.31 12.49
C PRO A 272 -16.03 -6.53 11.96
N VAL A 273 -16.07 -6.69 10.65
CA VAL A 273 -16.70 -7.82 9.96
C VAL A 273 -15.65 -8.57 9.14
N SER A 274 -15.45 -9.84 9.49
CA SER A 274 -14.58 -10.74 8.75
C SER A 274 -15.29 -11.28 7.50
N LEU A 275 -14.68 -11.08 6.33
CA LEU A 275 -15.14 -11.58 5.05
C LEU A 275 -14.06 -12.52 4.47
N PRO A 276 -14.39 -13.41 3.51
CA PRO A 276 -13.38 -14.27 2.89
C PRO A 276 -12.21 -13.46 2.31
N GLY A 277 -11.02 -13.64 2.87
CA GLY A 277 -9.78 -12.99 2.43
C GLY A 277 -9.60 -11.52 2.88
N THR A 278 -10.57 -10.87 3.52
CA THR A 278 -10.44 -9.47 3.97
C THR A 278 -11.27 -9.17 5.22
N ALA A 279 -10.91 -8.10 5.93
CA ALA A 279 -11.80 -7.47 6.89
C ALA A 279 -12.42 -6.20 6.30
N ALA A 280 -13.62 -5.86 6.77
CA ALA A 280 -14.26 -4.57 6.57
C ALA A 280 -14.89 -4.12 7.89
N TYR A 281 -15.38 -2.90 7.94
CA TYR A 281 -15.99 -2.33 9.13
C TYR A 281 -17.42 -1.88 8.82
N ARG A 282 -18.33 -2.05 9.78
CA ARG A 282 -19.72 -1.61 9.67
C ARG A 282 -20.03 -0.59 10.75
N ARG A 283 -20.75 0.48 10.39
CA ARG A 283 -21.28 1.43 11.38
C ARG A 283 -22.43 0.75 12.15
N PRO A 284 -22.42 0.75 13.49
CA PRO A 284 -23.52 0.18 14.29
C PRO A 284 -24.88 0.79 13.94
N GLU A 285 -25.94 -0.02 13.98
CA GLU A 285 -27.33 0.40 13.70
C GLU A 285 -27.87 1.38 14.76
N ASP A 286 -27.41 1.25 16.01
CA ASP A 286 -27.84 2.09 17.15
C ASP A 286 -27.26 3.52 17.14
N GLY A 287 -26.61 3.91 16.04
CA GLY A 287 -26.40 5.30 15.62
C GLY A 287 -25.28 6.09 16.33
N GLY A 288 -24.89 5.72 17.55
CA GLY A 288 -23.89 6.44 18.34
C GLY A 288 -22.46 6.09 17.99
N ILE A 289 -21.77 6.93 17.22
CA ILE A 289 -20.30 7.02 17.29
C ILE A 289 -20.00 8.07 18.35
N PRO A 290 -19.31 7.74 19.47
CA PRO A 290 -19.00 8.71 20.50
C PRO A 290 -18.33 9.95 19.90
N ASP A 291 -18.92 11.12 20.12
CA ASP A 291 -18.29 12.39 19.79
C ASP A 291 -17.20 12.65 20.84
N MET A 292 -16.01 12.15 20.57
CA MET A 292 -14.82 12.56 21.31
C MET A 292 -14.37 13.88 20.69
N SER A 293 -15.06 14.96 21.05
CA SER A 293 -14.84 16.32 20.58
C SER A 293 -13.53 16.89 21.15
N ALA A 294 -12.40 16.34 20.72
CA ALA A 294 -11.10 17.00 20.73
C ALA A 294 -10.22 16.29 19.69
N PRO A 295 -9.77 16.96 18.62
CA PRO A 295 -8.61 16.46 17.89
C PRO A 295 -7.47 16.31 18.90
N PRO A 296 -6.68 15.22 18.87
CA PRO A 296 -5.46 15.17 19.66
C PRO A 296 -4.64 16.41 19.29
N ALA A 297 -4.21 17.18 20.29
CA ALA A 297 -3.24 18.23 20.06
C ALA A 297 -2.07 17.60 19.31
N LEU A 298 -1.62 18.24 18.23
CA LEU A 298 -0.34 17.87 17.62
C LEU A 298 0.69 17.83 18.77
N PRO A 299 1.46 16.74 18.93
CA PRO A 299 2.40 16.66 20.03
C PRO A 299 3.34 17.88 19.97
N GLU A 300 3.48 18.58 21.10
CA GLU A 300 4.53 19.59 21.24
C GLU A 300 5.89 18.92 20.95
N PRO A 301 6.84 19.63 20.32
CA PRO A 301 8.18 19.12 20.14
C PRO A 301 8.73 18.71 21.50
N VAL A 302 9.06 17.42 21.63
CA VAL A 302 9.62 16.86 22.86
C VAL A 302 10.95 17.58 23.15
N PRO A 303 11.21 18.07 24.38
CA PRO A 303 12.48 18.69 24.73
C PRO A 303 13.63 17.69 24.55
N ASP A 304 14.79 18.20 24.12
CA ASP A 304 16.05 17.47 23.98
C ASP A 304 16.30 16.55 25.18
N TRP A 305 16.30 15.24 24.96
CA TRP A 305 16.81 14.29 25.93
C TRP A 305 18.32 14.23 25.78
N ALA A 306 19.03 14.71 26.81
CA ALA A 306 20.45 14.44 26.97
C ALA A 306 20.66 12.92 27.19
N PRO A 307 21.65 12.28 26.54
CA PRO A 307 21.89 10.85 26.73
C PRO A 307 22.49 10.57 28.11
N LEU A 308 21.75 9.87 28.96
CA LEU A 308 22.23 9.26 30.20
C LEU A 308 22.80 7.87 29.93
N LEU A 309 23.97 7.75 29.29
CA LEU A 309 24.80 6.54 29.39
C LEU A 309 26.30 6.90 29.28
N PRO A 310 27.17 6.38 30.16
CA PRO A 310 28.62 6.58 30.04
C PRO A 310 29.20 5.73 28.89
N PRO A 311 30.34 6.14 28.29
CA PRO A 311 30.91 5.44 27.14
C PRO A 311 31.47 4.07 27.53
N MET A 312 31.16 3.05 26.71
CA MET A 312 31.74 1.71 26.82
C MET A 312 33.18 1.66 26.26
N PRO A 313 34.05 0.77 26.78
CA PRO A 313 35.41 0.60 26.27
C PRO A 313 35.43 -0.08 24.88
N PRO A 314 36.49 0.15 24.08
CA PRO A 314 36.56 -0.34 22.70
C PRO A 314 36.78 -1.86 22.63
N ALA A 315 36.13 -2.50 21.65
CA ALA A 315 36.24 -3.93 21.37
C ALA A 315 37.56 -4.29 20.66
N PRO A 316 38.11 -5.51 20.86
CA PRO A 316 39.33 -5.96 20.21
C PRO A 316 39.12 -6.29 18.72
N SER A 317 40.16 -6.08 17.92
CA SER A 317 40.14 -6.27 16.46
C SER A 317 40.05 -7.75 16.03
N PRO A 318 39.36 -8.06 14.92
CA PRO A 318 39.24 -9.43 14.44
C PRO A 318 40.53 -9.91 13.72
N PRO A 319 40.80 -11.24 13.69
CA PRO A 319 41.96 -11.80 13.00
C PRO A 319 41.74 -11.87 11.48
N PRO A 320 42.83 -11.99 10.68
CA PRO A 320 42.76 -11.97 9.22
C PRO A 320 42.17 -13.28 8.66
N PRO A 321 41.50 -13.22 7.49
CA PRO A 321 40.85 -14.39 6.89
C PRO A 321 41.86 -15.36 6.28
N ARG A 322 41.63 -16.67 6.48
CA ARG A 322 42.34 -17.75 5.78
C ARG A 322 41.76 -17.97 4.36
N PRO A 323 42.57 -18.37 3.37
CA PRO A 323 42.09 -18.68 2.03
C PRO A 323 41.40 -20.05 2.00
N LEU A 324 40.27 -20.14 1.30
CA LEU A 324 39.55 -21.39 1.02
C LEU A 324 39.95 -21.97 -0.34
N PRO A 325 39.95 -23.30 -0.51
CA PRO A 325 40.28 -23.97 -1.77
C PRO A 325 39.11 -23.90 -2.77
N ALA A 326 39.44 -23.95 -4.07
CA ALA A 326 38.46 -23.87 -5.15
C ALA A 326 38.00 -25.24 -5.68
N LYS A 327 36.69 -25.37 -5.95
CA LYS A 327 35.96 -26.09 -7.04
C LYS A 327 34.57 -26.55 -6.57
N PRO A 328 33.59 -26.89 -7.46
CA PRO A 328 33.48 -26.66 -8.90
C PRO A 328 32.21 -25.86 -9.30
N VAL A 329 32.17 -25.39 -10.54
CA VAL A 329 31.02 -24.70 -11.17
C VAL A 329 29.93 -25.72 -11.54
N PRO A 330 28.65 -25.54 -11.16
CA PRO A 330 27.56 -26.34 -11.71
C PRO A 330 27.15 -25.81 -13.10
N ALA A 331 26.86 -26.76 -13.99
CA ALA A 331 26.41 -26.51 -15.35
C ALA A 331 25.05 -25.80 -15.41
N ARG A 332 24.90 -24.95 -16.44
CA ARG A 332 23.63 -24.37 -16.90
C ARG A 332 22.57 -25.47 -17.07
N VAL A 333 21.48 -25.40 -16.30
CA VAL A 333 20.26 -26.18 -16.56
C VAL A 333 19.36 -25.38 -17.50
N ALA A 334 18.95 -26.06 -18.57
CA ALA A 334 18.14 -25.54 -19.65
C ALA A 334 16.73 -25.12 -19.20
N THR A 335 16.18 -24.17 -19.95
CA THR A 335 14.77 -23.77 -19.94
C THR A 335 13.86 -24.94 -20.34
N SER A 336 12.88 -25.30 -19.50
CA SER A 336 11.67 -26.00 -19.93
C SER A 336 10.44 -25.28 -19.38
N ARG A 337 9.42 -25.14 -20.24
CA ARG A 337 8.05 -24.70 -19.90
C ARG A 337 7.25 -25.87 -19.30
N PRO A 338 6.09 -25.60 -18.65
CA PRO A 338 5.64 -26.27 -17.44
C PRO A 338 4.75 -27.48 -17.70
N THR A 339 4.86 -28.51 -16.85
CA THR A 339 3.75 -29.33 -16.29
C THR A 339 4.36 -30.39 -15.35
N ASP A 340 3.78 -30.54 -14.16
CA ASP A 340 3.99 -31.60 -13.15
C ASP A 340 5.29 -31.60 -12.32
N THR A 341 5.59 -30.50 -11.63
CA THR A 341 6.47 -30.56 -10.44
C THR A 341 5.65 -30.34 -9.16
N PRO A 342 5.95 -31.05 -8.05
CA PRO A 342 5.27 -30.83 -6.76
C PRO A 342 5.27 -29.36 -6.32
N LEU A 343 6.34 -28.62 -6.64
CA LEU A 343 6.43 -27.18 -6.41
C LEU A 343 5.41 -26.37 -7.24
N ALA A 344 5.20 -26.73 -8.51
CA ALA A 344 4.20 -26.07 -9.36
C ALA A 344 2.77 -26.28 -8.82
N THR A 345 2.47 -27.46 -8.26
CA THR A 345 1.19 -27.71 -7.59
C THR A 345 1.02 -26.86 -6.34
N VAL A 346 2.06 -26.76 -5.50
CA VAL A 346 2.04 -25.91 -4.29
C VAL A 346 1.80 -24.45 -4.67
N ARG A 347 2.51 -23.96 -5.69
CA ARG A 347 2.36 -22.59 -6.20
C ARG A 347 0.96 -22.35 -6.75
N ALA A 348 0.45 -23.21 -7.63
CA ALA A 348 -0.87 -23.05 -8.21
C ALA A 348 -1.99 -23.02 -7.15
N LEU A 349 -1.90 -23.86 -6.11
CA LEU A 349 -2.86 -23.86 -5.00
C LEU A 349 -2.74 -22.60 -4.13
N ALA A 350 -1.51 -22.10 -3.91
CA ALA A 350 -1.28 -20.85 -3.20
C ALA A 350 -1.84 -19.64 -3.98
N ASP A 351 -1.58 -19.58 -5.29
CA ASP A 351 -2.09 -18.55 -6.19
C ASP A 351 -3.62 -18.58 -6.30
N ALA A 352 -4.22 -19.78 -6.22
CA ALA A 352 -5.66 -19.97 -6.17
C ALA A 352 -6.29 -19.63 -4.80
N GLY A 353 -5.47 -19.31 -3.78
CA GLY A 353 -5.93 -18.98 -2.43
C GLY A 353 -6.35 -20.17 -1.57
N ASP A 354 -6.18 -21.41 -2.04
CA ASP A 354 -6.45 -22.62 -1.26
C ASP A 354 -5.25 -22.96 -0.36
N LEU A 355 -5.16 -22.20 0.73
CA LEU A 355 -4.04 -22.28 1.69
C LEU A 355 -3.96 -23.65 2.41
N GLU A 356 -5.08 -24.35 2.57
CA GLU A 356 -5.09 -25.67 3.22
C GLU A 356 -4.59 -26.75 2.25
N ALA A 357 -5.10 -26.79 1.02
CA ALA A 357 -4.61 -27.72 0.03
C ALA A 357 -3.14 -27.45 -0.33
N SER A 358 -2.75 -26.17 -0.46
CA SER A 358 -1.36 -25.78 -0.71
C SER A 358 -0.43 -26.21 0.44
N TRP A 359 -0.86 -26.05 1.70
CA TRP A 359 -0.10 -26.51 2.88
C TRP A 359 0.10 -28.03 2.88
N GLN A 360 -0.96 -28.80 2.62
CA GLN A 360 -0.88 -30.26 2.56
C GLN A 360 0.03 -30.73 1.42
N ALA A 361 -0.11 -30.12 0.24
CA ALA A 361 0.74 -30.39 -0.91
C ALA A 361 2.21 -30.07 -0.61
N CYS A 362 2.48 -28.94 0.07
CA CYS A 362 3.83 -28.52 0.43
C CYS A 362 4.49 -29.48 1.42
N ARG A 363 3.74 -29.94 2.43
CA ARG A 363 4.21 -30.95 3.40
C ARG A 363 4.50 -32.30 2.73
N ALA A 364 3.63 -32.74 1.82
CA ALA A 364 3.83 -33.97 1.06
C ALA A 364 5.05 -33.87 0.13
N ALA A 365 5.26 -32.71 -0.50
CA ALA A 365 6.42 -32.46 -1.36
C ALA A 365 7.73 -32.45 -0.55
N LEU A 366 7.77 -31.76 0.60
CA LEU A 366 8.92 -31.75 1.51
C LEU A 366 9.23 -33.12 2.13
N GLY A 367 8.22 -33.98 2.29
CA GLY A 367 8.43 -35.37 2.71
C GLY A 367 9.15 -36.21 1.64
N ARG A 368 9.02 -35.87 0.36
CA ARG A 368 9.68 -36.55 -0.77
C ARG A 368 11.03 -35.93 -1.10
N ASP A 369 11.12 -34.60 -1.09
CA ASP A 369 12.35 -33.84 -1.31
C ASP A 369 12.53 -32.80 -0.20
N PRO A 370 13.20 -33.17 0.90
CA PRO A 370 13.45 -32.27 2.03
C PRO A 370 14.49 -31.18 1.71
N THR A 371 15.16 -31.29 0.56
CA THR A 371 16.35 -30.50 0.19
C THR A 371 16.07 -29.42 -0.87
N ASP A 372 14.83 -29.29 -1.36
CA ASP A 372 14.47 -28.17 -2.24
C ASP A 372 14.28 -26.88 -1.41
N PRO A 373 15.12 -25.84 -1.61
CA PRO A 373 15.01 -24.58 -0.89
C PRO A 373 13.70 -23.83 -1.18
N ARG A 374 13.08 -24.01 -2.36
CA ARG A 374 11.84 -23.34 -2.75
C ARG A 374 10.64 -23.93 -2.02
N LEU A 375 10.60 -25.25 -1.84
CA LEU A 375 9.56 -25.89 -1.04
C LEU A 375 9.61 -25.45 0.43
N ARG A 376 10.81 -25.25 0.99
CA ARG A 376 11.00 -24.66 2.33
C ARG A 376 10.56 -23.20 2.40
N TYR A 377 10.80 -22.44 1.34
CA TYR A 377 10.32 -21.07 1.23
C TYR A 377 8.78 -20.99 1.22
N TYR A 378 8.11 -21.83 0.43
CA TYR A 378 6.63 -21.91 0.41
C TYR A 378 6.06 -22.41 1.75
N GLU A 379 6.70 -23.36 2.43
CA GLU A 379 6.34 -23.76 3.80
C GLU A 379 6.36 -22.53 4.73
N GLY A 380 7.35 -21.65 4.59
CA GLY A 380 7.43 -20.40 5.36
C GLY A 380 6.32 -19.40 5.05
N LEU A 381 6.02 -19.19 3.76
CA LEU A 381 4.93 -18.29 3.33
C LEU A 381 3.56 -18.77 3.83
N LEU A 382 3.27 -20.06 3.68
CA LEU A 382 2.00 -20.66 4.08
C LEU A 382 1.86 -20.70 5.61
N ALA A 383 2.93 -20.97 6.35
CA ALA A 383 2.92 -20.89 7.81
C ALA A 383 2.61 -19.47 8.30
N ARG A 384 3.16 -18.44 7.63
CA ARG A 384 2.87 -17.04 7.96
C ARG A 384 1.42 -16.66 7.65
N ALA A 385 0.88 -17.10 6.52
CA ALA A 385 -0.52 -16.90 6.16
C ALA A 385 -1.50 -17.55 7.16
N ARG A 386 -1.07 -18.64 7.81
CA ARG A 386 -1.83 -19.36 8.86
C ARG A 386 -1.57 -18.83 10.28
N ALA A 387 -0.94 -17.65 10.41
CA ALA A 387 -0.57 -17.03 11.68
C ALA A 387 0.31 -17.91 12.60
N ARG A 388 1.25 -18.68 12.00
CA ARG A 388 2.22 -19.52 12.72
C ARG A 388 3.65 -18.99 12.55
N PRO A 389 4.03 -17.90 13.24
CA PRO A 389 5.29 -17.20 13.01
C PRO A 389 6.54 -18.05 13.32
N ASP A 390 6.48 -18.94 14.30
CA ASP A 390 7.62 -19.81 14.67
C ASP A 390 7.86 -20.92 13.64
N GLU A 391 6.79 -21.43 13.02
CA GLU A 391 6.90 -22.37 11.89
C GLU A 391 7.46 -21.65 10.66
N ALA A 392 6.98 -20.43 10.39
CA ALA A 392 7.44 -19.62 9.28
C ALA A 392 8.93 -19.29 9.38
N GLU A 393 9.40 -18.86 10.56
CA GLU A 393 10.82 -18.57 10.78
C GLU A 393 11.70 -19.80 10.55
N ARG A 394 11.33 -20.96 11.11
CA ARG A 394 12.10 -22.20 10.93
C ARG A 394 12.18 -22.61 9.46
N ALA A 395 11.07 -22.49 8.73
CA ALA A 395 11.01 -22.82 7.32
C ALA A 395 11.88 -21.87 6.46
N PHE A 396 11.83 -20.55 6.69
CA PHE A 396 12.70 -19.61 5.98
C PHE A 396 14.18 -19.83 6.30
N ARG A 397 14.54 -20.09 7.57
CA ARG A 397 15.92 -20.45 7.94
C ARG A 397 16.36 -21.76 7.27
N GLY A 398 15.44 -22.72 7.11
CA GLY A 398 15.66 -23.96 6.37
C GLY A 398 15.94 -23.71 4.88
N ALA A 399 15.16 -22.83 4.24
CA ALA A 399 15.41 -22.42 2.86
C ALA A 399 16.80 -21.78 2.71
N LEU A 400 17.19 -20.89 3.64
CA LEU A 400 18.48 -20.21 3.64
C LEU A 400 19.68 -21.12 3.98
N TYR A 401 19.44 -22.21 4.71
CA TYR A 401 20.45 -23.23 4.96
C TYR A 401 20.82 -23.97 3.67
N LEU A 402 19.80 -24.28 2.86
CA LEU A 402 19.93 -24.97 1.57
C LEU A 402 20.45 -24.05 0.46
N ASP A 403 19.96 -22.81 0.42
CA ASP A 403 20.42 -21.77 -0.51
C ASP A 403 20.61 -20.43 0.22
N LYS A 404 21.87 -20.10 0.51
CA LYS A 404 22.24 -18.84 1.18
C LYS A 404 21.99 -17.60 0.32
N GLY A 405 21.87 -17.76 -1.00
CA GLY A 405 21.64 -16.71 -1.98
C GLY A 405 20.15 -16.40 -2.22
N PHE A 406 19.24 -17.11 -1.56
CA PHE A 406 17.81 -16.98 -1.78
C PHE A 406 17.27 -15.64 -1.25
N VAL A 407 17.22 -14.66 -2.16
CA VAL A 407 16.83 -13.27 -1.90
C VAL A 407 15.48 -13.17 -1.18
N MET A 408 14.43 -13.80 -1.73
CA MET A 408 13.09 -13.70 -1.16
C MET A 408 12.94 -14.39 0.19
N ALA A 409 13.71 -15.45 0.47
CA ALA A 409 13.72 -16.10 1.79
C ALA A 409 14.34 -15.19 2.86
N HIS A 410 15.40 -14.44 2.54
CA HIS A 410 15.97 -13.42 3.45
C HIS A 410 14.96 -12.29 3.71
N TYR A 411 14.31 -11.80 2.66
CA TYR A 411 13.31 -10.74 2.78
C TYR A 411 12.16 -11.16 3.69
N HIS A 412 11.55 -12.31 3.42
CA HIS A 412 10.40 -12.79 4.17
C HIS A 412 10.74 -13.25 5.59
N LEU A 413 11.96 -13.77 5.83
CA LEU A 413 12.47 -13.99 7.19
C LEU A 413 12.55 -12.67 7.96
N GLY A 414 13.06 -11.62 7.32
CA GLY A 414 13.15 -10.28 7.88
C GLY A 414 11.79 -9.73 8.32
N LEU A 415 10.80 -9.79 7.44
CA LEU A 415 9.42 -9.38 7.77
C LEU A 415 8.83 -10.18 8.95
N THR A 416 9.08 -11.49 8.97
CA THR A 416 8.57 -12.39 10.01
C THR A 416 9.18 -12.07 11.38
N LEU A 417 10.48 -11.79 11.42
CA LEU A 417 11.21 -11.42 12.63
C LEU A 417 10.78 -10.04 13.15
N ILE A 418 10.56 -9.07 12.27
CA ILE A 418 10.06 -7.73 12.64
C ILE A 418 8.66 -7.84 13.24
N ALA A 419 7.76 -8.58 12.61
CA ALA A 419 6.41 -8.81 13.11
C ALA A 419 6.40 -9.52 14.48
N ALA A 420 7.39 -10.38 14.75
CA ALA A 420 7.59 -11.04 16.04
C ALA A 420 8.31 -10.16 17.09
N GLY A 421 8.44 -8.85 16.86
CA GLY A 421 9.11 -7.91 17.79
C GLY A 421 10.65 -7.98 17.79
N ARG A 422 11.25 -8.82 16.95
CA ARG A 422 12.71 -8.99 16.85
C ARG A 422 13.28 -8.12 15.73
N ALA A 423 13.06 -6.82 15.85
CA ALA A 423 13.35 -5.83 14.81
C ALA A 423 14.81 -5.87 14.32
N GLU A 424 15.77 -6.04 15.23
CA GLU A 424 17.18 -6.03 14.90
C GLU A 424 17.62 -7.27 14.10
N ALA A 425 17.15 -8.46 14.47
CA ALA A 425 17.39 -9.66 13.70
C ALA A 425 16.69 -9.60 12.34
N GLY A 426 15.50 -9.01 12.28
CA GLY A 426 14.75 -8.84 11.05
C GLY A 426 15.39 -7.85 10.08
N ARG A 427 15.86 -6.70 10.56
CA ARG A 427 16.65 -5.72 9.78
C ARG A 427 17.84 -6.37 9.10
N ARG A 428 18.62 -7.16 9.84
CA ARG A 428 19.77 -7.88 9.27
C ARG A 428 19.38 -8.85 8.15
N ALA A 429 18.25 -9.56 8.30
CA ALA A 429 17.75 -10.45 7.26
C ALA A 429 17.30 -9.66 6.01
N VAL A 430 16.60 -8.54 6.19
CA VAL A 430 16.25 -7.64 5.07
C VAL A 430 17.49 -7.06 4.39
N ALA A 431 18.49 -6.63 5.15
CA ALA A 431 19.76 -6.11 4.62
C ALA A 431 20.50 -7.15 3.78
N ASN A 432 20.48 -8.42 4.21
CA ASN A 432 21.03 -9.52 3.43
C ASN A 432 20.28 -9.73 2.11
N ALA A 433 18.95 -9.64 2.11
CA ALA A 433 18.16 -9.72 0.88
C ALA A 433 18.56 -8.63 -0.12
N LEU A 434 18.71 -7.40 0.37
CA LEU A 434 19.10 -6.25 -0.46
C LEU A 434 20.51 -6.34 -0.99
N ARG A 435 21.47 -6.77 -0.15
CA ARG A 435 22.84 -7.00 -0.58
C ARG A 435 22.92 -8.05 -1.69
N LEU A 436 22.11 -9.10 -1.60
CA LEU A 436 22.04 -10.14 -2.63
C LEU A 436 21.34 -9.64 -3.91
N ALA A 437 20.26 -8.87 -3.77
CA ALA A 437 19.55 -8.28 -4.90
C ALA A 437 20.40 -7.23 -5.65
N ALA A 438 21.20 -6.43 -4.93
CA ALA A 438 22.10 -5.44 -5.51
C ALA A 438 23.23 -6.06 -6.36
N ALA A 439 23.48 -7.36 -6.22
CA ALA A 439 24.41 -8.10 -7.08
C ALA A 439 23.79 -8.51 -8.44
N LEU A 440 22.49 -8.27 -8.63
CA LEU A 440 21.75 -8.53 -9.86
C LEU A 440 21.48 -7.22 -10.62
N PRO A 441 21.28 -7.25 -11.95
CA PRO A 441 20.81 -6.10 -12.71
C PRO A 441 19.50 -5.54 -12.13
N ALA A 442 19.31 -4.22 -12.22
CA ALA A 442 18.17 -3.54 -11.60
C ALA A 442 16.81 -4.10 -12.09
N GLU A 443 16.74 -4.48 -13.36
CA GLU A 443 15.56 -5.02 -14.05
C GLU A 443 15.45 -6.55 -13.95
N ALA A 444 16.40 -7.21 -13.29
CA ALA A 444 16.37 -8.67 -13.16
C ALA A 444 15.25 -9.08 -12.20
N GLU A 445 14.33 -9.93 -12.69
CA GLU A 445 13.30 -10.56 -11.87
C GLU A 445 13.94 -11.47 -10.83
N LEU A 446 13.49 -11.30 -9.59
CA LEU A 446 13.93 -12.13 -8.48
C LEU A 446 13.22 -13.49 -8.54
N PRO A 447 13.96 -14.60 -8.44
CA PRO A 447 13.37 -15.92 -8.32
C PRO A 447 12.38 -15.95 -7.14
N GLU A 448 11.19 -16.49 -7.39
CA GLU A 448 10.12 -16.59 -6.38
C GLU A 448 9.65 -15.23 -5.83
N GLY A 449 9.92 -14.15 -6.57
CA GLY A 449 9.46 -12.79 -6.30
C GLY A 449 8.22 -12.38 -7.09
N ASP A 450 7.58 -13.31 -7.83
CA ASP A 450 6.34 -13.08 -8.59
C ASP A 450 6.38 -11.83 -9.50
N GLY A 451 7.49 -11.67 -10.23
CA GLY A 451 7.73 -10.53 -11.13
C GLY A 451 8.41 -9.32 -10.46
N LEU A 452 8.69 -9.38 -9.15
CA LEU A 452 9.46 -8.36 -8.44
C LEU A 452 10.90 -8.31 -8.94
N THR A 453 11.33 -7.15 -9.41
CA THR A 453 12.72 -6.91 -9.82
C THR A 453 13.64 -6.58 -8.63
N ALA A 454 14.95 -6.70 -8.83
CA ALA A 454 15.94 -6.32 -7.81
C ALA A 454 15.81 -4.84 -7.36
N ALA A 455 15.47 -3.93 -8.28
CA ALA A 455 15.22 -2.53 -7.97
C ALA A 455 13.92 -2.33 -7.15
N GLU A 456 12.86 -3.05 -7.50
CA GLU A 456 11.58 -2.95 -6.79
C GLU A 456 11.67 -3.54 -5.38
N LEU A 457 12.43 -4.64 -5.19
CA LEU A 457 12.72 -5.15 -3.85
C LEU A 457 13.45 -4.10 -3.01
N SER A 458 14.37 -3.34 -3.61
CA SER A 458 15.07 -2.24 -2.93
C SER A 458 14.11 -1.16 -2.42
N GLY A 459 13.04 -0.88 -3.16
CA GLY A 459 11.93 -0.04 -2.70
C GLY A 459 11.11 -0.69 -1.58
N ALA A 460 10.72 -1.95 -1.76
CA ALA A 460 9.83 -2.68 -0.84
C ALA A 460 10.47 -2.99 0.52
N ALA A 461 11.78 -3.24 0.55
CA ALA A 461 12.53 -3.58 1.75
C ALA A 461 13.03 -2.36 2.54
N ARG A 462 13.03 -1.17 1.93
CA ARG A 462 13.51 0.09 2.52
C ARG A 462 12.83 0.47 3.85
N PRO A 463 11.52 0.24 4.07
CA PRO A 463 10.86 0.51 5.35
C PRO A 463 11.39 -0.34 6.51
N PHE A 464 12.04 -1.46 6.21
CA PHE A 464 12.37 -2.49 7.20
C PHE A 464 13.84 -2.50 7.60
N LEU A 465 14.67 -1.54 7.13
CA LEU A 465 16.12 -1.53 7.35
C LEU A 465 16.62 -0.68 8.52
N GLY A 466 15.85 0.28 9.03
CA GLY A 466 16.23 1.15 10.15
C GLY A 466 17.66 1.73 10.12
N GLY A 467 17.79 2.98 9.68
CA GLY A 467 18.84 3.92 10.11
C GLY A 467 20.30 3.70 9.69
N GLU A 468 20.89 2.50 9.75
CA GLU A 468 22.36 2.37 9.84
C GLU A 468 23.02 1.26 9.00
N ALA A 469 22.46 0.86 7.86
CA ALA A 469 23.22 0.04 6.91
C ALA A 469 23.02 0.50 5.46
N ALA A 470 23.71 1.60 5.12
CA ALA A 470 24.05 1.98 3.75
C ALA A 470 25.49 2.51 3.74
#